data_AF-A0A354V030-F1
#
_entry.id   AF-A0A354V030-F1
#
_cell.length_a   1.000
_cell.length_b   1.000
_cell.length_c   1.000
_cell.angle_alpha   90.00
_cell.angle_beta   90.00
_cell.angle_gamma   90.00
#
_symmetry.space_group_name_H-M   'P 1'
#
loop_
_entity.id
_entity.type
_entity.pdbx_description
1 polymer ?
#
loop_
_entity_poly.entity_id
_entity_poly.type
_entity_poly.pdbx_seq_one_letter_code
_entity_poly.pdbx_strand_id
1 'polypeptide(L)'
;VVADASELKIDPIVDGAFAGNAATVETEFAKAMVAGTYPGMIISAAQRQAAWLHKSALAVADGTPISALLDSGFPRLHFSRKGNVETALRNFSVSRLTLIIDQLATAALEM
;
A
#
# COMPACT_ATOMS: atom_id res chain seq x y z
N VAL A 1 11.76 -24.05 7.20
CA VAL A 1 10.64 -23.34 7.85
C VAL A 1 9.50 -23.29 6.84
N VAL A 2 8.47 -24.10 7.02
CA VAL A 2 7.24 -24.01 6.23
C VAL A 2 6.43 -22.89 6.90
N ALA A 3 6.43 -21.70 6.30
CA ALA A 3 5.55 -20.64 6.75
C ALA A 3 4.12 -21.07 6.44
N ASP A 4 3.27 -21.01 7.46
CA ASP A 4 1.84 -21.22 7.34
C ASP A 4 1.29 -20.32 6.21
N ALA A 5 0.75 -20.94 5.17
CA ALA A 5 0.18 -20.23 4.02
C ALA A 5 -1.12 -19.47 4.38
N SER A 6 -1.54 -19.53 5.65
CA SER A 6 -2.75 -18.87 6.16
C SER A 6 -2.52 -17.46 6.74
N GLU A 7 -1.29 -16.92 6.73
CA GLU A 7 -1.09 -15.49 6.98
C GLU A 7 -1.59 -14.69 5.77
N LEU A 8 -2.91 -14.45 5.74
CA LEU A 8 -3.60 -13.67 4.72
C LEU A 8 -2.90 -12.33 4.52
N LYS A 9 -2.35 -12.15 3.32
CA LYS A 9 -1.53 -10.99 3.01
C LYS A 9 -2.44 -9.86 2.54
N ILE A 10 -2.68 -8.89 3.42
CA ILE A 10 -3.32 -7.62 3.05
C ILE A 10 -2.38 -6.78 2.16
N ASP A 11 -1.07 -6.93 2.37
CA ASP A 11 -0.03 -6.16 1.67
C ASP A 11 -0.13 -6.26 0.11
N PRO A 12 -0.23 -7.44 -0.53
CA PRO A 12 -0.43 -7.56 -1.98
C PRO A 12 -1.68 -6.86 -2.52
N ILE A 13 -2.78 -6.83 -1.77
CA ILE A 13 -4.01 -6.12 -2.18
C ILE A 13 -3.72 -4.62 -2.21
N VAL A 14 -3.16 -4.09 -1.12
CA VAL A 14 -2.91 -2.66 -0.96
C VAL A 14 -1.79 -2.20 -1.90
N ASP A 15 -0.63 -2.86 -1.87
CA ASP A 15 0.51 -2.52 -2.72
C ASP A 15 0.16 -2.68 -4.21
N GLY A 16 -0.58 -3.73 -4.57
CA GLY A 16 -1.05 -3.95 -5.94
C GLY A 16 -1.95 -2.82 -6.41
N ALA A 17 -2.87 -2.35 -5.56
CA ALA A 17 -3.77 -1.24 -5.88
C ALA A 17 -2.99 0.06 -6.13
N PHE A 18 -2.03 0.40 -5.27
CA PHE A 18 -1.18 1.58 -5.46
C PHE A 18 -0.19 1.43 -6.63
N ALA A 19 0.23 0.22 -6.96
CA ALA A 19 1.09 -0.05 -8.13
C ALA A 19 0.30 -0.10 -9.45
N GLY A 20 -1.04 -0.11 -9.42
CA GLY A 20 -1.89 -0.27 -10.61
C GLY A 20 -1.98 -1.72 -11.14
N ASN A 21 -1.63 -2.71 -10.31
CA ASN A 21 -1.69 -4.12 -10.67
C ASN A 21 -3.06 -4.72 -10.33
N ALA A 22 -4.07 -4.40 -11.15
CA ALA A 22 -5.45 -4.83 -10.95
C ALA A 22 -5.62 -6.35 -10.84
N ALA A 23 -4.90 -7.13 -11.66
CA ALA A 23 -4.99 -8.60 -11.65
C ALA A 23 -4.59 -9.22 -10.31
N THR A 24 -3.51 -8.71 -9.69
CA THR A 24 -3.11 -9.13 -8.34
C THR A 24 -4.14 -8.69 -7.29
N VAL A 25 -4.67 -7.47 -7.40
CA VAL A 25 -5.71 -6.97 -6.48
C VAL A 25 -6.93 -7.86 -6.51
N GLU A 26 -7.49 -8.14 -7.69
CA GLU A 26 -8.67 -8.99 -7.86
C GLU A 26 -8.47 -10.38 -7.24
N THR A 27 -7.32 -11.00 -7.53
CA THR A 27 -6.99 -12.35 -7.05
C THR A 27 -6.87 -12.40 -5.53
N GLU A 28 -6.09 -11.48 -4.94
CA GLU A 28 -5.80 -11.50 -3.51
C GLU A 28 -6.99 -10.97 -2.69
N PHE A 29 -7.75 -10.02 -3.23
CA PHE A 29 -8.99 -9.55 -2.62
C PHE A 29 -10.03 -10.67 -2.58
N ALA A 30 -10.24 -11.42 -3.68
CA ALA A 30 -11.17 -12.54 -3.69
C ALA A 30 -10.82 -13.60 -2.61
N LYS A 31 -9.53 -13.93 -2.45
CA LYS A 31 -9.05 -14.81 -1.38
C LYS A 31 -9.36 -14.26 0.00
N ALA A 32 -9.10 -12.96 0.23
CA ALA A 32 -9.38 -12.31 1.50
C ALA A 32 -10.87 -12.31 1.85
N MET A 33 -11.75 -12.11 0.86
CA MET A 33 -13.20 -12.15 1.03
C MET A 33 -13.70 -13.57 1.37
N VAL A 34 -13.23 -14.61 0.65
CA VAL A 34 -13.57 -16.01 0.95
C VAL A 34 -13.11 -16.42 2.34
N ALA A 35 -11.97 -15.90 2.80
CA ALA A 35 -11.45 -16.16 4.13
C ALA A 35 -12.15 -15.36 5.25
N GLY A 36 -13.11 -14.49 4.92
CA GLY A 36 -13.82 -13.67 5.90
C GLY A 36 -12.97 -12.54 6.51
N THR A 37 -11.94 -12.06 5.79
CA THR A 37 -11.15 -10.90 6.22
C THR A 37 -12.06 -9.69 6.39
N TYR A 38 -12.05 -9.08 7.58
CA TYR A 38 -12.82 -7.87 7.84
C TYR A 38 -12.40 -6.72 6.89
N PRO A 39 -13.30 -6.12 6.09
CA PRO A 39 -12.96 -5.07 5.13
C PRO A 39 -12.23 -3.88 5.73
N GLY A 40 -12.55 -3.52 6.99
CA GLY A 40 -11.88 -2.42 7.67
C GLY A 40 -10.40 -2.66 7.94
N MET A 41 -9.92 -3.90 7.96
CA MET A 41 -8.49 -4.19 8.00
C MET A 41 -7.78 -3.80 6.70
N ILE A 42 -8.43 -3.99 5.55
CA ILE A 42 -7.92 -3.58 4.23
C ILE A 42 -7.88 -2.05 4.15
N ILE A 43 -8.96 -1.37 4.56
CA ILE A 43 -9.01 0.10 4.60
C ILE A 43 -7.93 0.67 5.52
N SER A 44 -7.79 0.13 6.74
CA SER A 44 -6.77 0.56 7.69
C SER A 44 -5.34 0.36 7.14
N ALA A 45 -5.08 -0.75 6.44
CA ALA A 45 -3.79 -0.98 5.79
C ALA A 45 -3.55 -0.01 4.61
N ALA A 46 -4.57 0.27 3.80
CA ALA A 46 -4.51 1.24 2.73
C ALA A 46 -4.23 2.65 3.25
N GLN A 47 -4.85 3.08 4.36
CA GLN A 47 -4.57 4.37 5.00
C GLN A 47 -3.10 4.49 5.44
N ARG A 48 -2.56 3.46 6.09
CA ARG A 48 -1.13 3.43 6.48
C ARG A 48 -0.22 3.52 5.26
N GLN A 49 -0.53 2.79 4.20
CA GLN A 49 0.24 2.83 2.96
C GLN A 49 0.17 4.21 2.30
N ALA A 50 -1.01 4.82 2.22
CA ALA A 50 -1.21 6.14 1.64
C ALA A 50 -0.43 7.21 2.42
N ALA A 51 -0.48 7.18 3.75
CA ALA A 51 0.27 8.09 4.60
C ALA A 51 1.79 7.94 4.44
N TRP A 52 2.26 6.68 4.36
CA TRP A 52 3.68 6.41 4.11
C TRP A 52 4.12 6.90 2.73
N LEU A 53 3.34 6.60 1.67
CA LEU A 53 3.61 7.08 0.31
C LEU A 53 3.61 8.60 0.25
N HIS A 54 2.68 9.27 0.92
CA HIS A 54 2.62 10.73 0.95
C HIS A 54 3.89 11.33 1.58
N LYS A 55 4.31 10.81 2.75
CA LYS A 55 5.55 11.23 3.39
C LYS A 55 6.77 10.99 2.50
N SER A 56 6.84 9.82 1.86
CA SER A 56 7.93 9.47 0.94
C SER A 56 7.91 10.36 -0.31
N ALA A 57 6.75 10.68 -0.86
CA ALA A 57 6.61 11.56 -2.02
C ALA A 57 7.07 13.00 -1.72
N LEU A 58 6.86 13.51 -0.49
CA LEU A 58 7.45 14.78 -0.05
C LEU A 58 8.97 14.73 -0.09
N ALA A 59 9.58 13.67 0.47
CA ALA A 59 11.03 13.52 0.46
C ALA A 59 11.60 13.39 -0.97
N VAL A 60 10.88 12.71 -1.87
CA VAL A 60 11.25 12.66 -3.31
C VAL A 60 11.18 14.04 -3.95
N ALA A 61 10.13 14.81 -3.66
CA ALA A 61 9.99 16.18 -4.16
C ALA A 61 11.13 17.10 -3.66
N ASP A 62 11.64 16.85 -2.46
CA ASP A 62 12.82 17.52 -1.88
C ASP A 62 14.17 16.97 -2.42
N GLY A 63 14.13 16.05 -3.39
CA GLY A 63 15.31 15.54 -4.09
C GLY A 63 15.88 14.22 -3.55
N THR A 64 15.22 13.58 -2.59
CA THR A 64 15.65 12.26 -2.10
C THR A 64 15.41 11.20 -3.18
N PRO A 65 16.43 10.42 -3.58
CA PRO A 65 16.23 9.33 -4.53
C PRO A 65 15.27 8.27 -3.98
N ILE A 66 14.36 7.77 -4.83
CA ILE A 66 13.40 6.72 -4.44
C ILE A 66 14.13 5.48 -3.87
N SER A 67 15.25 5.07 -4.47
CA SER A 67 16.05 3.93 -4.00
C SER A 67 16.50 4.08 -2.54
N ALA A 68 16.93 5.28 -2.14
CA ALA A 68 17.33 5.56 -0.78
C ALA A 68 16.15 5.42 0.19
N LEU A 69 14.94 5.83 -0.20
CA LEU A 69 13.73 5.65 0.62
C LEU A 69 13.34 4.18 0.79
N LEU A 70 13.48 3.38 -0.28
CA LEU A 70 13.18 1.95 -0.23
C LEU A 70 14.15 1.16 0.66
N ASP A 71 15.38 1.64 0.82
CA ASP A 71 16.42 0.99 1.62
C ASP A 71 16.48 1.49 3.08
N SER A 72 16.16 2.77 3.31
CA SER A 72 16.30 3.43 4.62
C SER A 72 14.98 3.77 5.32
N GLY A 73 13.84 3.59 4.64
CA GLY A 73 12.53 3.97 5.15
C GLY A 73 12.16 3.29 6.47
N PHE A 74 11.38 4.01 7.29
CA PHE A 74 10.78 3.47 8.50
C PHE A 74 9.24 3.52 8.40
N PRO A 75 8.52 2.41 8.63
CA PRO A 75 9.05 1.06 8.87
C PRO A 75 9.80 0.50 7.64
N ARG A 76 10.73 -0.43 7.87
CA ARG A 76 11.47 -1.10 6.80
C ARG A 76 10.52 -1.95 5.97
N LEU A 77 10.56 -1.77 4.66
CA LEU A 77 9.77 -2.58 3.72
C LEU A 77 10.43 -3.94 3.51
N HIS A 78 9.61 -4.99 3.49
CA HIS A 78 10.06 -6.29 3.00
C HIS A 78 10.48 -6.19 1.53
N PHE A 79 11.51 -6.93 1.11
CA PHE A 79 12.09 -6.80 -0.23
C PHE A 79 11.04 -7.03 -1.35
N SER A 80 10.09 -7.94 -1.13
CA SER A 80 9.03 -8.25 -2.10
C SER A 80 8.08 -7.07 -2.36
N ARG A 81 7.98 -6.11 -1.42
CA ARG A 81 7.11 -4.94 -1.54
C ARG A 81 7.77 -3.79 -2.29
N LYS A 82 9.11 -3.75 -2.33
CA LYS A 82 9.87 -2.61 -2.85
C LYS A 82 9.48 -2.25 -4.28
N GLY A 83 9.29 -3.23 -5.18
CA GLY A 83 8.91 -2.96 -6.56
C GLY A 83 7.53 -2.30 -6.72
N ASN A 84 6.52 -2.77 -5.97
CA ASN A 84 5.19 -2.16 -5.99
C ASN A 84 5.21 -0.74 -5.40
N VAL A 85 5.95 -0.56 -4.31
CA VAL A 85 6.08 0.76 -3.66
C VAL A 85 6.84 1.75 -4.54
N GLU A 86 7.90 1.31 -5.21
CA GLU A 86 8.62 2.11 -6.20
C GLU A 86 7.67 2.59 -7.30
N THR A 87 6.88 1.67 -7.85
CA THR A 87 5.89 1.96 -8.90
C THR A 87 4.86 2.97 -8.40
N ALA A 88 4.35 2.78 -7.18
CA ALA A 88 3.41 3.73 -6.57
C ALA A 88 3.99 5.14 -6.43
N LEU A 89 5.25 5.27 -5.97
CA LEU A 89 5.93 6.57 -5.85
C LEU A 89 6.18 7.25 -7.21
N ARG A 90 6.23 6.48 -8.31
CA ARG A 90 6.30 7.02 -9.67
C ARG A 90 4.92 7.42 -10.21
N ASN A 91 3.87 6.73 -9.79
CA ASN A 91 2.51 6.93 -10.30
C ASN A 91 1.78 8.11 -9.65
N PHE A 92 2.14 8.50 -8.43
CA PHE A 92 1.37 9.48 -7.67
C PHE A 92 2.18 10.73 -7.30
N SER A 93 1.54 11.90 -7.44
CA SER A 93 1.99 13.16 -6.84
C SER A 93 1.57 13.26 -5.37
N VAL A 94 2.24 14.15 -4.62
CA VAL A 94 1.86 14.50 -3.24
C VAL A 94 0.39 14.90 -3.16
N SER A 95 -0.06 15.81 -4.04
CA SER A 95 -1.45 16.28 -4.09
C SER A 95 -2.45 15.16 -4.35
N ARG A 96 -2.11 14.20 -5.23
CA ARG A 96 -2.97 13.05 -5.50
C ARG A 96 -3.07 12.13 -4.29
N LEU A 97 -1.97 11.92 -3.56
CA LEU A 97 -1.97 11.13 -2.34
C LEU A 97 -2.80 11.77 -1.22
N THR A 98 -2.81 13.09 -1.11
CA THR A 98 -3.71 13.80 -0.18
C THR A 98 -5.19 13.49 -0.47
N LEU A 99 -5.60 13.52 -1.74
CA LEU A 99 -6.97 13.18 -2.13
C LEU A 99 -7.31 11.71 -1.82
N ILE A 100 -6.36 10.79 -2.04
CA ILE A 100 -6.56 9.37 -1.72
C ILE A 100 -6.70 9.16 -0.22
N ILE A 101 -5.90 9.86 0.60
CA ILE A 101 -6.01 9.81 2.07
C ILE A 101 -7.40 10.25 2.53
N ASP A 102 -7.93 11.33 1.96
CA ASP A 102 -9.28 11.83 2.27
C ASP A 102 -10.38 10.83 1.86
N GLN A 103 -10.27 10.24 0.67
CA GLN A 103 -11.19 9.19 0.21
C GLN A 103 -11.16 7.96 1.12
N LEU A 104 -9.98 7.52 1.55
CA LEU A 104 -9.83 6.40 2.48
C LEU A 104 -10.35 6.74 3.89
N ALA A 105 -10.27 8.00 4.32
CA ALA A 105 -10.84 8.44 5.59
C ALA A 105 -12.38 8.44 5.55
N THR A 106 -12.96 8.93 4.46
CA THR A 106 -14.40 8.89 4.22
C THR A 106 -14.91 7.45 4.20
N ALA A 107 -14.26 6.58 3.43
CA ALA A 107 -14.61 5.15 3.38
C ALA A 107 -14.50 4.47 4.76
N ALA A 108 -13.52 4.84 5.58
CA ALA A 108 -13.38 4.29 6.93
C ALA A 108 -14.52 4.72 7.88
N LEU A 109 -15.13 5.89 7.66
CA LEU A 109 -16.24 6.41 8.46
C LEU A 109 -17.58 5.80 8.06
N GLU A 110 -17.76 5.47 6.78
CA GLU A 110 -19.01 4.96 6.20
C GLU A 110 -19.21 3.44 6.35
N MET A 111 -18.18 2.71 6.82
CA MET A 111 -18.24 1.24 7.02
C MET A 111 -19.08 0.81 8.20
#